data_AF-A0A6L9W201-F1
#
_entry.id   AF-A0A6L9W201-F1
#
_cell.length_a   1.000
_cell.length_b   1.000
_cell.length_c   1.000
_cell.angle_alpha   90.00
_cell.angle_beta   90.00
_cell.angle_gamma   90.00
#
_symmetry.space_group_name_H-M   'P 1'
#
loop_
_entity.id
_entity.type
_entity.pdbx_description
1 polymer ?
#
loop_
_entity_poly.entity_id
_entity_poly.type
_entity_poly.pdbx_seq_one_letter_code
_entity_poly.pdbx_strand_id
1 'polypeptide(L)' 'MTPRGTRWKGAPWSYEPRPETITVDPEIRARVLERAAGDVVGAVRLLREETGLPLRFSVLLVDAWLAGRPS' A
#
# COMPACT_ATOMS: atom_id res chain seq x y z
N MET A 1 -14.43 19.39 -30.23
CA MET A 1 -15.52 18.42 -29.96
C MET A 1 -15.37 17.29 -30.96
N THR A 2 -14.73 16.19 -30.56
CA THR A 2 -14.57 14.94 -31.34
C THR A 2 -14.38 13.79 -30.35
N PRO A 3 -14.84 12.56 -30.67
CA PRO A 3 -15.54 11.75 -29.69
C PRO A 3 -14.82 10.43 -29.33
N ARG A 4 -15.46 9.74 -28.38
CA ARG A 4 -15.43 8.29 -28.10
C ARG A 4 -14.27 7.76 -27.28
N GLY A 5 -14.69 7.05 -26.24
CA GLY A 5 -13.84 6.38 -25.28
C GLY A 5 -13.02 5.25 -25.89
N THR A 6 -11.83 5.10 -25.31
CA THR A 6 -11.09 3.85 -25.36
C THR A 6 -11.23 3.21 -23.99
N ARG A 7 -12.13 2.23 -23.90
CA ARG A 7 -12.11 1.22 -22.85
C ARG A 7 -10.79 0.47 -22.99
N TRP A 8 -9.80 0.79 -22.18
CA TRP A 8 -8.54 0.04 -22.17
C TRP A 8 -8.79 -1.36 -21.58
N LYS A 9 -9.10 -2.32 -22.44
CA LYS A 9 -8.95 -3.75 -22.15
C LYS A 9 -7.45 -4.06 -22.19
N GLY A 10 -6.85 -4.33 -21.03
CA GLY A 10 -5.59 -5.06 -20.90
C GLY A 10 -4.35 -4.35 -21.43
N ALA A 11 -3.84 -3.34 -20.71
CA ALA A 11 -2.45 -2.95 -20.87
C ALA A 11 -1.54 -4.07 -20.30
N PRO A 12 -0.60 -4.65 -21.07
CA PRO A 12 0.25 -5.77 -20.63
C PRO A 12 1.26 -5.42 -19.52
N TRP A 13 1.30 -4.15 -19.12
CA TRP A 13 2.19 -3.61 -18.09
C TRP A 13 1.43 -2.99 -16.92
N SER A 14 0.17 -3.40 -16.70
CA SER A 14 -0.57 -2.99 -15.51
C SER A 14 0.11 -3.62 -14.30
N TYR A 15 1.16 -2.96 -13.79
CA TYR A 15 1.86 -3.38 -12.58
C TYR A 15 0.88 -3.22 -11.44
N GLU A 16 0.17 -4.30 -11.15
CA GLU A 16 -0.59 -4.40 -9.93
C GLU A 16 0.41 -4.48 -8.78
N PRO A 17 0.41 -3.49 -7.87
CA PRO A 17 1.31 -3.51 -6.73
C PRO A 17 1.08 -4.79 -5.93
N ARG A 18 2.07 -5.69 -5.92
CA ARG A 18 2.04 -6.91 -5.11
C ARG A 18 2.70 -6.61 -3.77
N PRO A 19 1.95 -6.45 -2.67
CA PRO A 19 2.53 -6.10 -1.37
C PRO A 19 3.48 -7.18 -0.86
N GLU A 20 3.25 -8.44 -1.24
CA GLU A 20 4.09 -9.61 -0.91
C GLU A 20 5.52 -9.53 -1.46
N THR A 21 5.78 -8.75 -2.52
CA THR A 21 7.13 -8.59 -3.07
C THR A 21 7.92 -7.47 -2.42
N ILE A 22 7.31 -6.72 -1.49
CA ILE A 22 7.94 -5.56 -0.86
C ILE A 22 8.42 -5.96 0.53
N THR A 23 9.74 -6.01 0.69
CA THR A 23 10.37 -6.19 1.98
C THR A 23 10.54 -4.83 2.66
N VAL A 24 9.84 -4.65 3.79
CA VAL A 24 10.02 -3.51 4.70
C VAL A 24 10.76 -4.00 5.92
N ASP A 25 11.64 -3.17 6.48
CA ASP A 25 12.33 -3.48 7.73
C ASP A 25 11.32 -3.90 8.83
N PRO A 26 11.58 -4.99 9.57
CA PRO A 26 10.66 -5.47 10.59
C PRO A 26 10.40 -4.45 11.70
N GLU A 27 11.35 -3.58 12.03
CA GLU A 27 11.18 -2.51 13.02
C GLU A 27 10.20 -1.45 12.52
N ILE A 28 10.33 -1.02 11.25
CA ILE A 28 9.38 -0.10 10.61
C ILE A 28 8.00 -0.73 10.58
N ARG A 29 7.89 -2.01 10.19
CA ARG A 29 6.61 -2.73 10.16
C ARG A 29 5.94 -2.77 11.54
N ALA A 30 6.70 -3.03 12.60
CA ALA A 30 6.16 -3.07 13.96
C ALA A 30 5.61 -1.70 14.39
N ARG A 31 6.36 -0.61 14.16
CA ARG A 31 5.94 0.77 14.45
C ARG A 31 4.68 1.17 13.69
N VAL A 32 4.60 0.79 12.41
CA VAL A 32 3.43 1.03 11.57
C VAL A 32 2.21 0.27 12.10
N LEU A 33 2.37 -0.99 12.49
CA LEU A 33 1.30 -1.83 13.04
C LEU A 33 0.81 -1.40 14.42
N GLU A 34 1.69 -0.84 15.24
CA GLU A 34 1.33 -0.21 16.52
C GLU A 34 0.48 1.03 16.28
N ARG A 35 0.93 1.93 15.40
CA ARG A 35 0.18 3.15 15.06
C ARG A 35 -1.16 2.85 14.40
N ALA A 36 -1.21 1.83 13.55
CA ALA A 36 -2.43 1.42 12.85
C ALA A 36 -3.55 0.93 13.79
N ALA A 37 -3.25 0.59 15.05
CA ALA A 37 -4.26 0.19 16.02
C ALA A 37 -5.23 1.33 16.41
N GLY A 38 -4.80 2.59 16.26
CA GLY A 38 -5.63 3.76 16.55
C GLY A 38 -5.68 4.81 15.44
N ASP A 39 -4.72 4.79 14.51
CA ASP A 39 -4.61 5.77 13.41
C ASP A 39 -4.01 5.13 12.15
N VAL A 40 -4.87 4.53 11.33
CA VAL A 40 -4.47 3.90 10.05
C VAL A 40 -3.88 4.91 9.08
N VAL A 41 -4.42 6.14 9.02
CA VAL A 41 -3.94 7.18 8.11
C VAL A 41 -2.52 7.60 8.50
N GLY A 42 -2.28 7.80 9.80
CA GLY A 42 -0.94 8.09 10.32
C GLY A 42 0.03 6.93 10.13
N ALA A 43 -0.42 5.68 10.22
CA ALA A 43 0.41 4.51 9.94
C ALA A 43 0.87 4.46 8.47
N VAL A 44 -0.04 4.75 7.53
CA VAL A 44 0.30 4.87 6.11
C VAL A 44 1.28 6.02 5.86
N ARG A 45 1.11 7.16 6.54
CA ARG A 45 2.06 8.29 6.43
C ARG A 45 3.44 7.92 6.93
N LEU A 46 3.54 7.32 8.12
CA LEU A 46 4.79 6.84 8.70
C LEU A 46 5.51 5.89 7.75
N LEU A 47 4.79 4.92 7.18
CA LEU A 47 5.38 3.98 6.23
C LEU A 47 6.00 4.68 5.02
N ARG A 48 5.34 5.71 4.49
CA ARG A 48 5.85 6.49 3.34
C ARG A 48 7.08 7.31 3.70
N GLU A 49 7.09 7.91 4.88
CA GLU A 49 8.21 8.73 5.36
C GLU A 49 9.47 7.87 5.57
N GLU A 50 9.32 6.66 6.10
CA GLU A 50 10.43 5.73 6.36
C GLU A 50 10.94 5.01 5.10
N THR A 51 10.07 4.73 4.13
CA THR A 51 10.42 3.86 2.97
C THR A 51 10.44 4.58 1.62
N GLY A 52 9.88 5.78 1.53
CA GLY A 52 9.66 6.47 0.26
C GLY A 52 8.61 5.83 -0.65
N LEU A 53 7.86 4.82 -0.17
CA LEU A 53 6.89 4.11 -0.99
C LEU A 53 5.77 5.03 -1.51
N PRO A 54 5.24 4.77 -2.72
CA PRO A 54 4.07 5.50 -3.22
C PRO A 54 2.85 5.22 -2.35
N LEU A 55 1.97 6.21 -2.21
CA LEU A 55 0.77 6.13 -1.36
C LEU A 55 -0.05 4.86 -1.60
N ARG A 56 -0.29 4.50 -2.86
CA ARG A 56 -1.05 3.29 -3.21
C ARG A 56 -0.44 2.02 -2.63
N PHE A 57 0.88 1.88 -2.68
CA PHE A 57 1.57 0.74 -2.12
C PHE A 57 1.51 0.74 -0.60
N SER A 58 1.72 1.90 0.03
CA SER A 58 1.68 2.02 1.48
C SER A 58 0.32 1.67 2.06
N VAL A 59 -0.78 2.10 1.41
CA VAL A 59 -2.14 1.71 1.82
C VAL A 59 -2.32 0.19 1.73
N LEU A 60 -1.95 -0.42 0.60
CA LEU A 60 -2.10 -1.86 0.39
C LEU A 60 -1.27 -2.70 1.36
N LEU A 61 -0.04 -2.26 1.68
CA LEU A 61 0.82 -2.93 2.65
C LEU A 61 0.25 -2.88 4.06
N VAL A 62 -0.21 -1.71 4.50
CA VAL A 62 -0.81 -1.55 5.83
C VAL A 62 -2.08 -2.40 5.95
N ASP A 63 -2.94 -2.38 4.94
CA ASP A 63 -4.16 -3.18 4.89
C ASP A 63 -3.85 -4.69 4.95
N ALA A 64 -2.89 -5.15 4.13
CA ALA A 64 -2.46 -6.56 4.13
C ALA A 64 -1.89 -6.99 5.48
N TRP A 65 -1.12 -6.14 6.17
CA TRP A 65 -0.58 -6.46 7.50
C TRP A 65 -1.66 -6.52 8.57
N LEU A 66 -2.70 -5.68 8.49
CA LEU A 66 -3.83 -5.70 9.40
C LEU A 66 -4.70 -6.95 9.19
N ALA A 67 -4.95 -7.32 7.92
CA ALA A 67 -5.71 -8.52 7.58
C ALA A 67 -5.05 -9.83 8.04
N GLY A 68 -3.71 -9.86 8.10
CA GLY A 68 -2.94 -11.01 8.57
C GLY A 68 -2.71 -11.09 10.09
N ARG A 69 -3.25 -10.15 10.88
CA ARG A 69 -3.05 -10.12 12.34
C ARG A 69 -4.00 -11.11 13.01
N PRO A 70 -3.52 -12.11 13.78
CA PRO A 70 -4.41 -12.90 14.62
C PRO A 70 -5.08 -11.97 15.64
N SER A 71 -6.41 -12.08 15.78
CA SER A 71 -7.22 -11.32 16.76
C SER A 71 -6.87 -11.67 18.19
#